data_AF-A0A7Y7TTB3-F1
#
_entry.id   AF-A0A7Y7TTB3-F1
#
_cell.length_a   1.000
_cell.length_b   1.000
_cell.length_c   1.000
_cell.angle_alpha   90.00
_cell.angle_beta   90.00
_cell.angle_gamma   90.00
#
_symmetry.space_group_name_H-M   'P 1'
#
loop_
_entity.id
_entity.type
_entity.pdbx_description
1 polymer ?
#
loop_
_entity_poly.entity_id
_entity_poly.type
_entity_poly.pdbx_seq_one_letter_code
_entity_poly.pdbx_strand_id
1 'polypeptide(L)' 'MNSPRIFCIGRNYSEHAKELGNEAPKKPVVFIKPYSCLVPKGQTSKYPKHGNDLHHEVELVYRIGKAGVP' A
#
# COMPACT_ATOMS: atom_id res chain seq x y z
N MET A 1 14.26 -2.71 -18.75
CA MET A 1 14.55 -2.40 -17.34
C MET A 1 13.29 -2.68 -16.52
N ASN A 2 13.27 -3.72 -15.70
CA ASN A 2 12.16 -3.98 -14.77
C ASN A 2 12.36 -3.11 -13.54
N SER A 3 11.71 -1.94 -13.50
CA SER A 3 11.61 -1.16 -12.27
C SER A 3 10.60 -1.85 -11.34
N PRO A 4 11.01 -2.33 -10.15
CA PRO A 4 10.07 -2.94 -9.21
C PRO A 4 9.03 -1.92 -8.76
N ARG A 5 7.75 -2.29 -8.89
CA ARG A 5 6.60 -1.46 -8.50
C ARG A 5 5.84 -2.17 -7.38
N ILE A 6 5.40 -1.40 -6.39
CA ILE A 6 4.50 -1.89 -5.34
C ILE A 6 3.11 -1.35 -5.68
N PHE A 7 2.19 -2.25 -5.99
CA PHE A 7 0.77 -1.91 -6.14
C PHE A 7 0.07 -2.14 -4.81
N CYS A 8 -0.76 -1.17 -4.41
CA CYS A 8 -1.53 -1.20 -3.19
C CYS A 8 -3.02 -1.11 -3.52
N ILE A 9 -3.86 -1.76 -2.71
CA ILE A 9 -5.33 -1.79 -2.90
C ILE A 9 -5.99 -1.10 -1.72
N GLY A 10 -6.51 0.10 -1.95
CA GLY A 10 -7.23 0.86 -0.93
C GLY A 10 -8.66 0.34 -0.70
N ARG A 11 -9.14 0.45 0.53
CA ARG A 11 -10.52 0.11 0.94
C ARG A 11 -10.92 -1.34 0.59
N ASN A 12 -10.00 -2.28 0.77
CA ASN A 12 -10.22 -3.71 0.49
C ASN A 12 -10.83 -4.49 1.68
N TYR A 13 -11.19 -3.80 2.76
CA TYR A 13 -11.86 -4.34 3.95
C TYR A 13 -13.09 -3.47 4.24
N SER A 14 -14.28 -4.08 4.38
CA SER A 14 -15.54 -3.35 4.53
C SER A 14 -15.57 -2.46 5.77
N GLU A 15 -15.05 -2.95 6.89
CA GLU A 15 -15.04 -2.20 8.15
C GLU A 15 -14.07 -1.01 8.08
N HIS A 16 -12.92 -1.18 7.43
CA HIS A 16 -11.98 -0.07 7.22
C HIS A 16 -12.54 1.01 6.27
N ALA A 17 -13.34 0.63 5.26
CA ALA A 17 -14.04 1.62 4.45
C ALA A 17 -15.01 2.46 5.31
N LYS A 18 -15.79 1.82 6.18
CA LYS A 18 -16.74 2.48 7.09
C LYS A 18 -16.05 3.40 8.11
N GLU A 19 -14.92 2.97 8.67
CA GLU A 19 -14.10 3.75 9.60
C GLU A 19 -13.76 5.14 9.02
N LEU A 20 -13.44 5.19 7.74
CA LEU A 20 -13.10 6.41 7.02
C LEU A 20 -14.35 7.14 6.47
N GLY A 21 -15.56 6.75 6.86
CA GLY A 21 -16.81 7.32 6.34
C GLY A 21 -17.06 7.04 4.86
N ASN A 22 -16.47 5.98 4.31
CA ASN A 22 -16.58 5.62 2.90
C ASN A 22 -17.46 4.38 2.67
N GLU A 23 -18.08 4.33 1.48
CA GLU A 23 -18.66 3.08 0.96
C GLU A 23 -17.58 2.13 0.44
N ALA A 24 -17.88 0.83 0.45
CA ALA A 24 -17.04 -0.16 -0.21
C ALA A 24 -17.01 0.10 -1.73
N PRO A 25 -15.83 0.17 -2.35
CA PRO A 25 -15.72 0.58 -3.74
C PRO A 25 -16.21 -0.52 -4.69
N LYS A 26 -16.94 -0.15 -5.74
CA LYS A 26 -17.42 -1.11 -6.77
C LYS A 26 -16.31 -1.71 -7.63
N LYS A 27 -15.14 -1.06 -7.66
CA LYS A 27 -13.92 -1.51 -8.33
C LYS A 27 -12.72 -1.24 -7.43
N PRO A 28 -11.63 -2.02 -7.50
CA PRO A 28 -10.46 -1.80 -6.66
C PRO A 28 -9.89 -0.38 -6.82
N VAL A 29 -9.58 0.25 -5.69
CA VAL A 29 -8.83 1.52 -5.67
C VAL A 29 -7.36 1.16 -5.72
N VAL A 30 -6.69 1.47 -6.82
CA VAL A 30 -5.29 1.12 -7.03
C VAL A 30 -4.42 2.35 -6.91
N PHE A 31 -3.36 2.25 -6.11
CA PHE A 31 -2.29 3.24 -6.05
C PHE A 31 -0.93 2.56 -6.01
N ILE A 32 0.14 3.34 -6.16
CA ILE A 32 1.52 2.82 -6.25
C ILE A 32 2.38 3.47 -5.18
N LYS A 33 3.23 2.66 -4.54
CA LYS A 33 4.40 3.15 -3.82
C LYS A 33 5.66 2.85 -4.65
N PRO A 34 6.60 3.82 -4.76
CA PRO A 34 7.88 3.55 -5.39
C PRO A 34 8.68 2.53 -4.57
N TYR A 35 9.58 1.79 -5.21
CA TYR A 35 10.42 0.79 -4.53
C TYR A 35 11.26 1.39 -3.39
N SER A 36 11.62 2.68 -3.50
CA SER A 36 12.33 3.44 -2.47
C SER A 36 11.57 3.61 -1.16
N CYS A 37 10.28 3.26 -1.10
CA CYS A 37 9.49 3.25 0.15
C CYS A 37 9.72 2.01 1.01
N LEU A 38 10.37 0.95 0.51
CA LEU A 38 10.64 -0.25 1.29
C LEU A 38 11.71 0.02 2.35
N VAL A 39 11.39 -0.32 3.59
CA VAL A 39 12.33 -0.30 4.72
C VAL A 39 12.80 -1.74 4.98
N PRO A 40 14.12 -2.02 4.91
CA PRO A 40 14.65 -3.36 5.17
C PRO A 40 14.35 -3.84 6.59
N LYS A 41 14.22 -5.16 6.76
CA LYS A 41 14.01 -5.79 8.07
C LYS A 41 15.11 -5.35 9.05
N GLY A 42 14.71 -4.95 10.26
CA GLY A 42 15.61 -4.49 11.31
C GLY A 42 16.02 -3.01 11.20
N GLN A 43 15.57 -2.30 10.18
CA GLN A 43 15.72 -0.84 10.09
C GLN A 43 14.47 -0.11 10.57
N THR A 44 14.67 1.12 11.05
CA THR A 44 13.59 1.99 11.52
C THR A 44 13.00 2.80 10.37
N SER A 45 11.67 2.78 10.23
CA SER A 45 10.97 3.70 9.34
C SER A 45 11.12 5.14 9.81
N LYS A 46 11.36 6.08 8.88
CA LYS A 46 11.52 7.50 9.22
C LYS A 46 10.15 8.18 9.26
N TYR A 47 9.89 8.93 10.33
CA TYR A 47 8.73 9.82 10.37
C TYR A 47 8.89 10.92 9.29
N PRO A 48 7.88 11.15 8.44
CA PRO A 48 7.96 12.19 7.42
C PRO A 48 8.15 13.58 8.05
N LYS A 49 8.96 14.45 7.43
CA LYS A 49 9.12 15.84 7.92
C LYS A 49 7.86 16.70 7.74
N HIS A 50 6.88 16.21 6.99
CA HIS A 50 5.63 16.89 6.67
C HIS A 50 4.46 16.06 7.21
N GLY A 51 3.41 16.73 7.68
CA GLY A 51 2.28 16.10 8.35
C GLY A 51 2.49 15.98 9.87
N ASN A 52 1.37 15.92 10.59
CA ASN A 52 1.34 15.79 12.05
C ASN A 52 0.72 14.47 12.49
N ASP A 53 0.33 13.63 11.52
CA ASP A 53 -0.38 12.39 11.78
C ASP A 53 0.10 11.30 10.81
N LEU A 54 0.51 10.16 11.37
CA LEU A 54 1.05 9.03 10.63
C LEU A 54 0.35 7.77 11.11
N HIS A 55 -0.52 7.23 10.28
CA HIS A 55 -1.31 6.04 10.61
C HIS A 55 -0.57 4.78 10.18
N HIS A 56 -0.82 3.69 10.92
CA HIS A 56 -0.32 2.37 10.56
C HIS A 56 -1.45 1.58 9.89
N GLU A 57 -1.16 0.97 8.75
CA GLU A 57 -2.07 0.09 8.03
C GLU A 57 -1.37 -1.25 7.82
N VAL A 58 -1.90 -2.33 8.42
CA VAL A 58 -1.35 -3.68 8.28
C VAL A 58 -2.02 -4.35 7.10
N GLU A 59 -1.20 -4.78 6.13
CA GLU A 59 -1.67 -5.42 4.90
C GLU A 59 -0.97 -6.76 4.65
N LEU A 60 -1.66 -7.66 3.93
CA LEU A 60 -1.03 -8.85 3.37
C LEU A 60 -0.24 -8.47 2.11
N VAL A 61 1.04 -8.86 2.06
CA VAL A 61 1.90 -8.61 0.90
C VAL A 61 2.02 -9.85 0.04
N TYR A 62 1.70 -9.72 -1.26
CA TYR A 62 1.89 -10.77 -2.25
C TYR A 62 3.05 -10.44 -3.19
N ARG A 63 4.09 -11.28 -3.21
CA ARG A 63 5.25 -11.11 -4.09
C ARG A 63 5.01 -11.80 -5.43
N ILE A 64 5.00 -11.03 -6.51
CA ILE A 64 4.91 -11.55 -7.88
C ILE A 64 6.26 -12.17 -8.30
N GLY A 65 6.28 -13.48 -8.54
CA GLY A 65 7.49 -14.22 -8.93
C GLY A 65 7.75 -14.31 -10.44
N LYS A 66 6.70 -14.21 -11.26
CA LYS A 66 6.78 -14.24 -12.73
C LYS A 66 5.97 -13.08 -13.31
N ALA A 67 6.45 -12.48 -14.40
CA ALA A 67 5.71 -11.41 -15.07
C ALA A 67 4.36 -11.93 -15.58
N GLY A 68 3.35 -11.07 -15.57
CA GLY A 68 2.06 -11.34 -16.20
C GLY A 68 2.20 -11.48 -17.72
N VAL A 69 1.25 -12.16 -18.33
CA VAL A 69 1.07 -12.12 -19.79
C VAL A 69 0.35 -10.82 -20.17
N PRO A 70 0.59 -10.27 -21.38
CA PRO A 70 -0.14 -9.11 -21.90
C PRO A 70 -1.65 -9.31 -21.92
#